data_AF-A0A176K1Z0-F1
#
_entry.id   AF-A0A176K1Z0-F1
#
_cell.length_a   1.000
_cell.length_b   1.000
_cell.length_c   1.000
_cell.angle_alpha   90.00
_cell.angle_beta   90.00
_cell.angle_gamma   90.00
#
_symmetry.space_group_name_H-M   'P 1'
#
loop_
_entity.id
_entity.type
_entity.pdbx_description
1 polymer ?
#
loop_
_entity_poly.entity_id
_entity_poly.type
_entity_poly.pdbx_seq_one_letter_code
_entity_poly.pdbx_strand_id
1 'polypeptide(L)'
;MNKRNSDMLVFTLLLSLIILISILIIIFNPYTSSKIVRKLAVLYNKGLNANFTEYLNDSNYAYPQDVLSAYNFFKGRELSDFHGFSVSRVATNVLLDIYEGGDPSIEALVRDSHKKKNPLLKERIVKAIGLASVTNMYDVDPEQLSNAIYNALTDFSSIQLQLSVGSESLTLDLSEIEPEIVLAICFKESGLNPFALGEVIGEIPEFKYSRGLMQIYQKTLYTLNTWLADNGINISPEELWNIRNNIFLGMVYLAYAREQLMKGE
;
A
#
# COMPACT_ATOMS: atom_id res chain seq x y z
N MET A 1 47.19 8.85 -31.32
CA MET A 1 46.11 8.26 -30.48
C MET A 1 44.87 8.13 -31.34
N ASN A 2 44.39 6.91 -31.58
CA ASN A 2 43.27 6.65 -32.50
C ASN A 2 41.97 7.19 -31.90
N LYS A 3 41.27 8.08 -32.59
CA LYS A 3 40.04 8.78 -32.12
C LYS A 3 39.02 7.80 -31.51
N ARG A 4 38.88 6.63 -32.13
CA ARG A 4 38.06 5.50 -31.68
C ARG A 4 38.35 5.00 -30.25
N ASN A 5 39.62 4.98 -29.82
CA ASN A 5 40.00 4.54 -28.48
C ASN A 5 39.70 5.61 -27.43
N SER A 6 39.78 6.89 -27.81
CA SER A 6 39.39 8.00 -26.95
C SER A 6 37.88 8.04 -26.74
N ASP A 7 37.11 7.84 -27.81
CA ASP A 7 35.64 7.82 -27.74
C ASP A 7 35.13 6.64 -26.90
N MET A 8 35.78 5.47 -27.02
CA MET A 8 35.41 4.30 -26.22
C MET A 8 35.78 4.48 -24.73
N LEU A 9 36.91 5.13 -24.43
CA LEU A 9 37.30 5.49 -23.06
C LEU A 9 36.29 6.44 -22.43
N VAL A 10 35.90 7.49 -23.15
CA VAL A 10 34.89 8.48 -22.69
C VAL A 10 33.53 7.81 -22.49
N PHE A 11 33.09 6.95 -23.40
CA PHE A 11 31.85 6.20 -23.27
C PHE A 11 31.86 5.29 -22.03
N THR A 12 32.95 4.57 -21.80
CA THR A 12 33.08 3.67 -20.65
C THR A 12 33.03 4.46 -19.34
N LEU A 13 33.73 5.60 -19.28
CA LEU A 13 33.73 6.50 -18.12
C LEU A 13 32.32 7.07 -17.82
N LEU A 14 31.60 7.49 -18.86
CA LEU A 14 30.22 7.94 -18.75
C LEU A 14 29.29 6.83 -18.24
N LEU A 15 29.43 5.61 -18.77
CA LEU A 15 28.63 4.48 -18.33
C LEU A 15 28.91 4.11 -16.87
N SER A 16 30.18 4.08 -16.47
CA SER A 16 30.58 3.86 -15.07
C SER A 16 30.01 4.91 -14.13
N LEU A 17 30.01 6.19 -14.55
CA LEU A 17 29.44 7.28 -13.76
C LEU A 17 27.92 7.16 -13.62
N ILE A 18 27.22 6.80 -14.71
CA ILE A 18 25.77 6.56 -14.67
C ILE A 18 25.45 5.39 -13.73
N ILE A 19 26.20 4.29 -13.80
CA ILE A 19 26.04 3.13 -12.91
C ILE A 19 26.28 3.57 -11.46
N LEU A 20 27.35 4.30 -11.18
CA LEU A 20 27.69 4.78 -9.84
C LEU A 20 26.60 5.70 -9.28
N ILE A 21 26.13 6.67 -10.07
CA ILE A 21 25.03 7.57 -9.66
C ILE A 21 23.74 6.78 -9.44
N SER A 22 23.42 5.80 -10.28
CA SER A 22 22.24 4.95 -10.10
C SER A 22 22.32 4.15 -8.80
N ILE A 23 23.50 3.57 -8.50
CA ILE A 23 23.76 2.88 -7.23
C ILE A 23 23.62 3.85 -6.05
N LEU A 24 24.18 5.06 -6.15
CA LEU A 24 24.07 6.07 -5.10
C LEU A 24 22.61 6.50 -4.89
N ILE A 25 21.82 6.71 -5.94
CA ILE A 25 20.39 7.03 -5.83
C ILE A 25 19.63 5.89 -5.14
N ILE A 26 19.96 4.63 -5.42
CA ILE A 26 19.35 3.47 -4.74
C ILE A 26 19.76 3.41 -3.26
N ILE A 27 21.03 3.66 -2.94
CA ILE A 27 21.55 3.62 -1.57
C ILE A 27 21.03 4.79 -0.72
N PHE A 28 20.96 5.98 -1.30
CA PHE A 28 20.58 7.23 -0.64
C PHE A 28 19.11 7.62 -0.88
N ASN A 29 18.30 6.75 -1.47
CA ASN A 29 16.85 6.96 -1.54
C ASN A 29 16.36 7.16 -0.09
N PRO A 30 15.72 8.28 0.26
CA PRO A 30 15.23 8.48 1.62
C PRO A 30 14.25 7.36 1.97
N TYR A 31 14.68 6.44 2.82
CA TYR A 31 13.84 5.36 3.33
C TYR A 31 13.08 5.87 4.53
N THR A 32 11.77 5.62 4.56
CA THR A 32 11.03 5.65 5.82
C THR A 32 11.72 4.72 6.80
N SER A 33 12.04 5.24 7.99
CA SER A 33 12.80 4.47 8.98
C SER A 33 12.04 3.20 9.37
N SER A 34 12.76 2.11 9.63
CA SER A 34 12.16 0.84 10.07
C SER A 34 11.28 1.00 11.32
N LYS A 35 11.60 1.98 12.18
CA LYS A 35 10.79 2.34 13.36
C LYS A 35 9.42 2.86 12.94
N ILE A 36 9.35 3.78 11.98
CA ILE A 36 8.09 4.35 11.48
C ILE A 36 7.27 3.28 10.77
N VAL A 37 7.88 2.46 9.90
CA VAL A 37 7.18 1.37 9.20
C VAL A 37 6.51 0.42 10.20
N ARG A 38 7.24 -0.01 11.23
CA ARG A 38 6.69 -0.89 12.27
C ARG A 38 5.58 -0.22 13.08
N LYS A 39 5.71 1.06 13.46
CA LYS A 39 4.65 1.81 14.15
C LYS A 39 3.38 1.91 13.29
N LEU A 40 3.52 2.28 12.01
CA LEU A 40 2.40 2.34 11.08
C LEU A 40 1.71 0.99 10.90
N ALA A 41 2.49 -0.10 10.81
CA ALA A 41 1.94 -1.45 10.74
C ALA A 41 1.08 -1.78 11.97
N VAL A 42 1.52 -1.39 13.18
CA VAL A 42 0.71 -1.56 14.40
C VAL A 42 -0.58 -0.74 14.31
N LEU A 43 -0.49 0.55 13.99
CA LEU A 43 -1.68 1.42 13.91
C LEU A 43 -2.66 0.98 12.83
N TYR A 44 -2.16 0.43 11.73
CA TYR A 44 -2.99 -0.18 10.68
C TYR A 44 -3.77 -1.38 11.21
N ASN A 45 -3.08 -2.34 11.83
CA ASN A 45 -3.72 -3.60 12.24
C ASN A 45 -4.53 -3.50 13.55
N LYS A 46 -4.10 -2.66 14.50
CA LYS A 46 -4.68 -2.55 15.85
C LYS A 46 -5.53 -1.30 16.05
N GLY A 47 -5.54 -0.38 15.10
CA GLY A 47 -6.28 0.88 15.18
C GLY A 47 -5.41 2.07 15.59
N LEU A 48 -5.88 3.28 15.27
CA LEU A 48 -5.17 4.55 15.47
C LEU A 48 -4.86 4.87 16.95
N ASN A 49 -5.65 4.34 17.88
CA ASN A 49 -5.48 4.54 19.32
C ASN A 49 -4.62 3.46 19.99
N ALA A 50 -4.03 2.54 19.22
CA ALA A 50 -3.27 1.44 19.77
C ALA A 50 -1.97 1.90 20.44
N ASN A 51 -1.64 1.32 21.59
CA ASN A 51 -0.34 1.50 22.23
C ASN A 51 0.73 0.72 21.46
N PHE A 52 1.36 1.36 20.48
CA PHE A 52 2.38 0.70 19.66
C PHE A 52 3.58 0.19 20.47
N THR A 53 3.92 0.82 21.61
CA THR A 53 5.05 0.37 22.44
C THR A 53 4.81 -1.03 23.00
N GLU A 54 3.59 -1.31 23.45
CA GLU A 54 3.20 -2.62 23.97
C GLU A 54 3.32 -3.69 22.88
N TYR A 55 2.70 -3.45 21.72
CA TYR A 55 2.73 -4.38 20.59
C TYR A 55 4.13 -4.60 20.00
N LEU A 56 4.98 -3.57 19.97
CA LEU A 56 6.35 -3.70 19.46
C LEU A 56 7.26 -4.50 20.40
N ASN A 57 6.88 -4.64 21.66
CA ASN A 57 7.59 -5.43 22.68
C ASN A 57 7.01 -6.83 22.87
N ASP A 58 5.84 -7.13 22.30
CA ASP A 58 5.25 -8.48 22.33
C ASP A 58 5.94 -9.40 21.32
N SER A 59 6.65 -10.41 21.83
CA SER A 59 7.37 -11.38 21.00
C SER A 59 6.47 -12.30 20.18
N ASN A 60 5.18 -12.41 20.52
CA ASN A 60 4.22 -13.22 19.79
C ASN A 60 3.54 -12.44 18.65
N TYR A 61 3.70 -11.11 18.62
CA TYR A 61 3.08 -10.25 17.63
C TYR A 61 4.03 -9.96 16.46
N ALA A 62 4.14 -10.93 15.54
CA ALA A 62 5.04 -10.86 14.39
C ALA A 62 4.64 -9.84 13.31
N TYR A 63 3.39 -9.34 13.31
CA TYR A 63 2.82 -8.53 12.24
C TYR A 63 3.69 -7.32 11.82
N PRO A 64 4.20 -6.47 12.74
CA PRO A 64 5.01 -5.32 12.35
C PRO A 64 6.33 -5.72 11.70
N GLN A 65 6.88 -6.87 12.09
CA GLN A 65 8.11 -7.40 11.51
C GLN A 65 7.87 -7.97 10.11
N ASP A 66 6.75 -8.68 9.90
CA ASP A 66 6.38 -9.17 8.57
C ASP A 66 6.14 -8.01 7.59
N VAL A 67 5.46 -6.95 8.03
CA VAL A 67 5.27 -5.73 7.21
C VAL A 67 6.61 -5.08 6.90
N LEU A 68 7.53 -5.02 7.86
CA LEU A 68 8.88 -4.49 7.60
C LEU A 68 9.66 -5.36 6.59
N SER A 69 9.59 -6.69 6.70
CA SER A 69 10.21 -7.61 5.74
C SER A 69 9.61 -7.45 4.34
N ALA A 70 8.29 -7.31 4.23
CA ALA A 70 7.61 -7.05 2.96
C ALA A 70 7.98 -5.67 2.38
N TYR A 71 8.03 -4.62 3.20
CA TYR A 71 8.48 -3.29 2.79
C TYR A 71 9.90 -3.32 2.23
N ASN A 72 10.82 -4.00 2.92
CA ASN A 72 12.19 -4.20 2.45
C ASN A 72 12.24 -4.94 1.11
N PHE A 73 11.36 -5.94 0.90
CA PHE A 73 11.24 -6.64 -0.37
C PHE A 73 10.80 -5.71 -1.51
N PHE A 74 9.79 -4.87 -1.29
CA PHE A 74 9.33 -3.89 -2.28
C PHE A 74 10.37 -2.78 -2.53
N LYS A 75 11.24 -2.51 -1.55
CA LYS A 75 12.43 -1.67 -1.69
C LYS A 75 13.62 -2.33 -2.39
N GLY A 76 13.46 -3.56 -2.89
CA GLY A 76 14.46 -4.24 -3.71
C GLY A 76 15.30 -5.29 -2.99
N ARG A 77 15.05 -5.55 -1.70
CA ARG A 77 15.71 -6.66 -0.99
C ARG A 77 15.04 -8.00 -1.30
N GLU A 78 15.67 -9.10 -0.92
CA GLU A 78 15.01 -10.40 -0.95
C GLU A 78 14.10 -10.55 0.27
N LEU A 79 13.04 -11.34 0.12
CA LEU A 79 12.09 -11.59 1.18
C LEU A 79 12.69 -12.59 2.18
N SER A 80 12.76 -12.23 3.46
CA SER A 80 13.24 -13.10 4.53
C SER A 80 12.30 -13.06 5.74
N ASP A 81 12.21 -14.20 6.46
CA ASP A 81 11.51 -14.32 7.74
C ASP A 81 10.04 -13.86 7.71
N PHE A 82 9.32 -14.21 6.63
CA PHE A 82 7.92 -13.82 6.43
C PHE A 82 6.96 -14.92 6.91
N HIS A 83 6.06 -14.60 7.85
CA HIS A 83 5.16 -15.57 8.49
C HIS A 83 3.80 -15.72 7.78
N GLY A 84 3.76 -15.55 6.47
CA GLY A 84 2.55 -15.72 5.65
C GLY A 84 1.56 -14.57 5.77
N PHE A 85 0.35 -14.79 5.25
CA PHE A 85 -0.70 -13.77 5.12
C PHE A 85 -1.72 -13.83 6.26
N SER A 86 -2.36 -12.70 6.57
CA SER A 86 -3.41 -12.64 7.61
C SER A 86 -4.68 -13.41 7.22
N VAL A 87 -4.96 -13.56 5.92
CA VAL A 87 -6.22 -14.10 5.41
C VAL A 87 -6.09 -15.55 4.95
N SER A 88 -7.11 -16.35 5.29
CA SER A 88 -7.27 -17.74 4.86
C SER A 88 -8.52 -18.02 4.01
N ARG A 89 -9.37 -17.02 3.79
CA ARG A 89 -10.62 -17.15 3.02
C ARG A 89 -10.69 -16.14 1.87
N VAL A 90 -11.37 -16.54 0.82
CA VAL A 90 -11.52 -15.74 -0.40
C VAL A 90 -12.99 -15.75 -0.83
N ALA A 91 -13.51 -14.61 -1.25
CA ALA A 91 -14.87 -14.50 -1.77
C ALA A 91 -15.00 -15.12 -3.16
N THR A 92 -16.09 -15.84 -3.41
CA THR A 92 -16.33 -16.59 -4.66
C THR A 92 -17.32 -15.94 -5.63
N ASN A 93 -18.05 -14.91 -5.21
CA ASN A 93 -19.17 -14.33 -5.98
C ASN A 93 -19.12 -12.79 -6.00
N VAL A 94 -18.00 -12.21 -6.42
CA VAL A 94 -17.88 -10.76 -6.61
C VAL A 94 -18.35 -10.39 -8.02
N LEU A 95 -19.41 -9.59 -8.13
CA LEU A 95 -20.05 -9.21 -9.40
C LEU A 95 -19.59 -7.85 -9.95
N LEU A 96 -18.75 -7.13 -9.20
CA LEU A 96 -18.28 -5.78 -9.54
C LEU A 96 -16.98 -5.86 -10.36
N ASP A 97 -16.74 -4.87 -11.23
CA ASP A 97 -15.42 -4.69 -11.83
C ASP A 97 -14.40 -4.30 -10.75
N ILE A 98 -13.43 -5.19 -10.54
CA ILE A 98 -12.40 -5.00 -9.52
C ILE A 98 -11.17 -4.23 -10.04
N TYR A 99 -10.99 -4.14 -11.37
CA TYR A 99 -9.76 -3.65 -11.99
C TYR A 99 -9.84 -2.18 -12.41
N GLU A 100 -10.97 -1.76 -12.99
CA GLU A 100 -11.16 -0.39 -13.49
C GLU A 100 -12.26 0.35 -12.71
N GLY A 101 -12.30 1.68 -12.89
CA GLY A 101 -13.39 2.54 -12.41
C GLY A 101 -13.69 2.46 -10.92
N GLY A 102 -12.88 3.14 -10.09
CA GLY A 102 -13.22 3.36 -8.69
C GLY A 102 -14.44 4.28 -8.53
N ASP A 103 -14.74 4.64 -7.29
CA ASP A 103 -15.74 5.64 -6.96
C ASP A 103 -15.52 6.93 -7.78
N PRO A 104 -16.57 7.50 -8.39
CA PRO A 104 -16.41 8.65 -9.28
C PRO A 104 -15.74 9.87 -8.64
N SER A 105 -15.93 10.06 -7.32
CA SER A 105 -15.32 11.16 -6.58
C SER A 105 -13.83 10.89 -6.35
N ILE A 106 -13.43 9.64 -6.08
CA ILE A 106 -12.01 9.24 -6.06
C ILE A 106 -11.35 9.48 -7.43
N GLU A 107 -12.01 9.06 -8.52
CA GLU A 107 -11.46 9.24 -9.88
C GLU A 107 -11.38 10.73 -10.29
N ALA A 108 -12.24 11.59 -9.75
CA ALA A 108 -12.16 13.03 -9.97
C ALA A 108 -10.85 13.61 -9.39
N LEU A 109 -10.40 13.14 -8.22
CA LEU A 109 -9.17 13.59 -7.57
C LEU A 109 -7.90 13.25 -8.36
N VAL A 110 -7.93 12.18 -9.16
CA VAL A 110 -6.77 11.73 -9.95
C VAL A 110 -6.48 12.66 -11.14
N ARG A 111 -7.50 13.37 -11.66
CA ARG A 111 -7.32 14.20 -12.88
C ARG A 111 -6.29 15.31 -12.70
N ASP A 112 -6.13 15.77 -11.46
CA ASP A 112 -5.21 16.84 -11.09
C ASP A 112 -3.90 16.32 -10.48
N SER A 113 -3.70 15.00 -10.43
CA SER A 113 -2.54 14.39 -9.79
C SER A 113 -1.33 14.23 -10.73
N HIS A 114 -0.13 14.42 -10.19
CA HIS A 114 1.12 14.13 -10.88
C HIS A 114 1.56 12.69 -10.60
N LYS A 115 1.65 11.86 -11.65
CA LYS A 115 2.02 10.45 -11.52
C LYS A 115 3.52 10.28 -11.29
N LYS A 116 3.92 9.78 -10.12
CA LYS A 116 5.31 9.36 -9.85
C LYS A 116 5.50 7.90 -10.27
N LYS A 117 6.02 7.69 -11.49
CA LYS A 117 6.27 6.34 -12.01
C LYS A 117 7.53 5.73 -11.38
N ASN A 118 7.42 4.50 -10.89
CA ASN A 118 8.55 3.69 -10.43
C ASN A 118 8.50 2.31 -11.10
N PRO A 119 9.22 2.10 -12.23
CA PRO A 119 9.19 0.83 -12.96
C PRO A 119 9.59 -0.39 -12.12
N LEU A 120 10.56 -0.23 -11.20
CA LEU A 120 11.02 -1.31 -10.32
C LEU A 120 9.92 -1.80 -9.37
N LEU A 121 9.00 -0.91 -8.99
CA LEU A 121 7.87 -1.25 -8.14
C LEU A 121 6.93 -2.23 -8.84
N LYS A 122 6.67 -2.01 -10.14
CA LYS A 122 5.79 -2.89 -10.94
C LYS A 122 6.33 -4.31 -11.02
N GLU A 123 7.63 -4.46 -11.29
CA GLU A 123 8.29 -5.78 -11.32
C GLU A 123 8.18 -6.50 -9.97
N ARG A 124 8.32 -5.75 -8.86
CA ARG A 124 8.19 -6.30 -7.51
C ARG A 124 6.75 -6.71 -7.17
N ILE A 125 5.75 -5.98 -7.65
CA ILE A 125 4.33 -6.38 -7.53
C ILE A 125 4.10 -7.71 -8.23
N VAL A 126 4.55 -7.87 -9.47
CA VAL A 126 4.43 -9.13 -10.21
C VAL A 126 5.10 -10.28 -9.47
N LYS A 127 6.33 -10.07 -8.98
CA LYS A 127 7.06 -11.08 -8.17
C LYS A 127 6.28 -11.45 -6.90
N ALA A 128 5.69 -10.47 -6.19
CA ALA A 128 4.89 -10.72 -5.00
C ALA A 128 3.61 -11.51 -5.30
N ILE A 129 2.88 -11.18 -6.38
CA ILE A 129 1.69 -11.92 -6.80
C ILE A 129 2.03 -13.39 -7.07
N GLY A 130 3.17 -13.67 -7.70
CA GLY A 130 3.64 -15.04 -7.95
C GLY A 130 4.07 -15.80 -6.68
N LEU A 131 4.47 -15.10 -5.62
CA LEU A 131 4.81 -15.71 -4.32
C LEU A 131 3.57 -16.02 -3.46
N ALA A 132 2.48 -15.31 -3.70
CA ALA A 132 1.25 -15.51 -2.95
C ALA A 132 0.51 -16.75 -3.45
N SER A 133 0.33 -17.76 -2.59
CA SER A 133 -0.47 -18.94 -2.93
C SER A 133 -1.97 -18.62 -3.07
N VAL A 134 -2.42 -17.54 -2.44
CA VAL A 134 -3.84 -17.14 -2.37
C VAL A 134 -4.36 -16.50 -3.66
N THR A 135 -3.47 -15.93 -4.48
CA THR A 135 -3.82 -15.34 -5.78
C THR A 135 -4.03 -16.41 -6.85
N ASN A 136 -3.42 -17.59 -6.70
CA ASN A 136 -3.52 -18.71 -7.65
C ASN A 136 -4.87 -19.46 -7.60
N MET A 137 -5.77 -19.10 -6.69
CA MET A 137 -7.05 -19.82 -6.49
C MET A 137 -8.19 -19.33 -7.39
N TYR A 138 -8.00 -18.25 -8.14
CA TYR A 138 -9.01 -17.64 -9.01
C TYR A 138 -8.39 -17.27 -10.35
N ASP A 139 -9.19 -17.20 -11.43
CA ASP A 139 -8.81 -16.75 -12.78
C ASP A 139 -8.47 -15.24 -12.81
N VAL A 140 -7.69 -14.76 -11.83
CA VAL A 140 -7.15 -13.42 -11.76
C VAL A 140 -5.93 -13.38 -12.66
N ASP A 141 -5.98 -12.59 -13.72
CA ASP A 141 -4.83 -12.34 -14.56
C ASP A 141 -3.75 -11.58 -13.73
N PRO A 142 -2.59 -12.20 -13.46
CA PRO A 142 -1.53 -11.56 -12.67
C PRO A 142 -1.03 -10.26 -13.29
N GLU A 143 -1.03 -10.15 -14.62
CA GLU A 143 -0.61 -8.94 -15.31
C GLU A 143 -1.65 -7.83 -15.10
N GLN A 144 -2.93 -8.11 -15.31
CA GLN A 144 -4.02 -7.17 -15.09
C GLN A 144 -4.07 -6.70 -13.62
N LEU A 145 -3.92 -7.62 -12.67
CA LEU A 145 -3.86 -7.30 -11.24
C LEU A 145 -2.66 -6.40 -10.92
N SER A 146 -1.47 -6.75 -11.43
CA SER A 146 -0.26 -5.94 -11.20
C SER A 146 -0.40 -4.53 -11.77
N ASN A 147 -1.01 -4.40 -12.95
CA ASN A 147 -1.30 -3.12 -13.61
C ASN A 147 -2.28 -2.30 -12.78
N ALA A 148 -3.38 -2.89 -12.32
CA ALA A 148 -4.38 -2.19 -11.52
C ALA A 148 -3.81 -1.66 -10.20
N ILE A 149 -3.06 -2.49 -9.46
CA ILE A 149 -2.40 -2.09 -8.21
C ILE A 149 -1.36 -0.99 -8.47
N TYR A 150 -0.49 -1.17 -9.46
CA TYR A 150 0.54 -0.19 -9.79
C TYR A 150 -0.07 1.16 -10.20
N ASN A 151 -1.08 1.14 -11.06
CA ASN A 151 -1.77 2.35 -11.52
C ASN A 151 -2.42 3.07 -10.33
N ALA A 152 -3.16 2.36 -9.47
CA ALA A 152 -3.77 2.95 -8.27
C ALA A 152 -2.73 3.67 -7.39
N LEU A 153 -1.62 3.00 -7.06
CA LEU A 153 -0.55 3.59 -6.23
C LEU A 153 0.06 4.83 -6.89
N THR A 154 0.36 4.78 -8.18
CA THR A 154 0.96 5.92 -8.88
C THR A 154 0.00 7.09 -9.06
N ASP A 155 -1.29 6.80 -9.27
CA ASP A 155 -2.34 7.80 -9.46
C ASP A 155 -2.62 8.57 -8.15
N PHE A 156 -2.59 7.88 -7.01
CA PHE A 156 -2.87 8.49 -5.71
C PHE A 156 -1.65 9.10 -5.00
N SER A 157 -0.43 8.82 -5.47
CA SER A 157 0.85 9.23 -4.86
C SER A 157 1.12 10.73 -4.77
N SER A 158 0.21 11.59 -5.23
CA SER A 158 0.31 13.05 -5.16
C SER A 158 -1.01 13.74 -4.83
N ILE A 159 -2.04 12.98 -4.44
CA ILE A 159 -3.32 13.56 -4.04
C ILE A 159 -3.14 14.25 -2.69
N GLN A 160 -3.62 15.49 -2.63
CA GLN A 160 -3.86 16.21 -1.39
C GLN A 160 -5.36 16.29 -1.15
N LEU A 161 -5.78 16.00 0.07
CA LEU A 161 -7.18 15.80 0.42
C LEU A 161 -7.50 16.51 1.72
N GLN A 162 -8.60 17.24 1.75
CA GLN A 162 -9.13 17.77 3.01
C GLN A 162 -10.00 16.71 3.68
N LEU A 163 -9.72 16.41 4.94
CA LEU A 163 -10.51 15.52 5.78
C LEU A 163 -11.18 16.28 6.90
N SER A 164 -12.37 15.81 7.28
CA SER A 164 -13.09 16.27 8.47
C SER A 164 -13.08 15.17 9.53
N VAL A 165 -12.18 15.28 10.52
CA VAL A 165 -12.05 14.30 11.61
C VAL A 165 -12.64 14.89 12.89
N GLY A 166 -13.86 14.48 13.21
CA GLY A 166 -14.61 15.09 14.31
C GLY A 166 -14.92 16.55 14.01
N SER A 167 -14.38 17.48 14.80
CA SER A 167 -14.50 18.93 14.57
C SER A 167 -13.29 19.56 13.88
N GLU A 168 -12.26 18.78 13.57
CA GLU A 168 -11.03 19.27 12.96
C GLU A 168 -11.04 19.07 11.45
N SER A 169 -10.64 20.10 10.72
CA SER A 169 -10.32 20.00 9.29
C SER A 169 -8.81 19.88 9.13
N LEU A 170 -8.38 18.87 8.39
CA LEU A 170 -6.97 18.54 8.16
C LEU A 170 -6.73 18.33 6.67
N THR A 171 -5.63 18.87 6.14
CA THR A 171 -5.18 18.49 4.80
C THR A 171 -4.18 17.35 4.91
N LEU A 172 -4.49 16.21 4.32
CA LEU A 172 -3.57 15.08 4.18
C LEU A 172 -2.93 15.09 2.81
N ASP A 173 -1.61 14.86 2.78
CA ASP A 173 -0.86 14.64 1.55
C ASP A 173 -0.51 13.15 1.42
N LEU A 174 -1.12 12.45 0.46
CA LEU A 174 -0.90 11.03 0.26
C LEU A 174 0.50 10.71 -0.25
N SER A 175 1.26 11.70 -0.74
CA SER A 175 2.65 11.52 -1.16
C SER A 175 3.61 11.27 -0.01
N GLU A 176 3.18 11.51 1.23
CA GLU A 176 3.94 11.21 2.43
C GLU A 176 3.96 9.72 2.80
N ILE A 177 3.12 8.91 2.16
CA ILE A 177 3.10 7.46 2.31
C ILE A 177 3.77 6.84 1.10
N GLU A 178 4.89 6.15 1.35
CA GLU A 178 5.60 5.42 0.32
C GLU A 178 4.74 4.26 -0.22
N PRO A 179 4.62 4.10 -1.55
CA PRO A 179 3.89 2.99 -2.17
C PRO A 179 4.32 1.61 -1.66
N GLU A 180 5.60 1.44 -1.32
CA GLU A 180 6.15 0.21 -0.77
C GLU A 180 5.56 -0.15 0.61
N ILE A 181 5.17 0.84 1.42
CA ILE A 181 4.50 0.61 2.71
C ILE A 181 3.08 0.09 2.46
N VAL A 182 2.36 0.72 1.51
CA VAL A 182 1.02 0.30 1.11
C VAL A 182 1.05 -1.14 0.60
N LEU A 183 1.99 -1.45 -0.30
CA LEU A 183 2.18 -2.81 -0.82
C LEU A 183 2.58 -3.81 0.25
N ALA A 184 3.42 -3.43 1.20
CA ALA A 184 3.80 -4.30 2.31
C ALA A 184 2.59 -4.71 3.15
N ILE A 185 1.68 -3.76 3.40
CA ILE A 185 0.42 -4.01 4.09
C ILE A 185 -0.51 -4.86 3.22
N CYS A 186 -0.71 -4.52 1.94
CA CYS A 186 -1.54 -5.35 1.06
C CYS A 186 -1.01 -6.79 0.98
N PHE A 187 0.31 -6.96 0.87
CA PHE A 187 0.95 -8.25 0.82
C PHE A 187 0.75 -9.01 2.13
N LYS A 188 0.98 -8.37 3.28
CA LYS A 188 0.77 -9.04 4.58
C LYS A 188 -0.70 -9.39 4.82
N GLU A 189 -1.62 -8.49 4.51
CA GLU A 189 -3.03 -8.67 4.82
C GLU A 189 -3.71 -9.69 3.89
N SER A 190 -3.52 -9.57 2.58
CA SER A 190 -4.27 -10.37 1.59
C SER A 190 -3.40 -11.25 0.70
N GLY A 191 -2.07 -11.16 0.79
CA GLY A 191 -1.20 -11.72 -0.25
C GLY A 191 -1.41 -11.08 -1.61
N LEU A 192 -1.84 -9.81 -1.65
CA LEU A 192 -2.28 -9.11 -2.87
C LEU A 192 -3.49 -9.75 -3.56
N ASN A 193 -4.30 -10.55 -2.85
CA ASN A 193 -5.54 -11.08 -3.40
C ASN A 193 -6.69 -10.05 -3.21
N PRO A 194 -7.27 -9.48 -4.29
CA PRO A 194 -8.35 -8.51 -4.17
C PRO A 194 -9.64 -9.12 -3.61
N PHE A 195 -9.79 -10.45 -3.62
CA PHE A 195 -10.95 -11.17 -3.10
C PHE A 195 -10.77 -11.68 -1.67
N ALA A 196 -9.67 -11.32 -1.01
CA ALA A 196 -9.39 -11.71 0.37
C ALA A 196 -10.51 -11.26 1.32
N LEU A 197 -10.99 -12.19 2.16
CA LEU A 197 -12.07 -11.96 3.11
C LEU A 197 -11.64 -12.42 4.51
N GLY A 198 -11.44 -11.48 5.43
CA GLY A 198 -11.11 -11.77 6.82
C GLY A 198 -12.35 -11.77 7.71
N GLU A 199 -12.43 -12.69 8.67
CA GLU A 199 -13.46 -12.68 9.72
C GLU A 199 -12.90 -12.04 11.00
N VAL A 200 -13.63 -11.07 11.53
CA VAL A 200 -13.32 -10.45 12.83
C VAL A 200 -14.08 -11.21 13.93
N ILE A 201 -13.34 -11.85 14.82
CA ILE A 201 -13.92 -12.68 15.89
C ILE A 201 -14.65 -11.80 16.90
N GLY A 202 -15.86 -12.20 17.28
CA GLY A 202 -16.66 -11.53 18.32
C GLY A 202 -17.47 -10.33 17.82
N GLU A 203 -17.45 -10.04 16.52
CA GLU A 203 -18.24 -8.96 15.93
C GLU A 203 -19.63 -9.41 15.48
N ILE A 204 -20.56 -8.44 15.40
CA ILE A 204 -21.91 -8.67 14.89
C ILE A 204 -21.90 -8.94 13.37
N PRO A 205 -22.90 -9.63 12.80
CA PRO A 205 -22.91 -10.03 11.39
C PRO A 205 -22.66 -8.89 10.39
N GLU A 206 -23.18 -7.70 10.67
CA GLU A 206 -22.98 -6.50 9.86
C GLU A 206 -21.50 -6.10 9.75
N PHE A 207 -20.75 -6.20 10.86
CA PHE A 207 -19.33 -5.86 10.93
C PHE A 207 -18.48 -7.11 11.08
N LYS A 208 -18.85 -8.22 10.46
CA LYS A 208 -18.10 -9.47 10.63
C LYS A 208 -16.84 -9.53 9.76
N TYR A 209 -16.77 -8.73 8.70
CA TYR A 209 -15.82 -8.94 7.63
C TYR A 209 -14.90 -7.75 7.33
N SER A 210 -13.64 -8.07 7.04
CA SER A 210 -12.68 -7.21 6.34
C SER A 210 -12.51 -7.67 4.90
N ARG A 211 -12.29 -6.73 3.96
CA ARG A 211 -12.33 -7.03 2.51
C ARG A 211 -11.16 -6.42 1.75
N GLY A 212 -10.81 -7.08 0.65
CA GLY A 212 -9.91 -6.54 -0.37
C GLY A 212 -8.42 -6.62 -0.03
N LEU A 213 -7.62 -5.94 -0.83
CA LEU A 213 -6.16 -5.99 -0.77
C LEU A 213 -5.60 -5.60 0.60
N MET A 214 -6.17 -4.55 1.19
CA MET A 214 -5.74 -3.99 2.46
C MET A 214 -6.54 -4.55 3.64
N GLN A 215 -7.50 -5.46 3.42
CA GLN A 215 -8.37 -5.98 4.48
C GLN A 215 -9.05 -4.86 5.29
N ILE A 216 -9.70 -3.92 4.59
CA ILE A 216 -10.42 -2.82 5.25
C ILE A 216 -11.60 -3.40 6.01
N TYR A 217 -11.57 -3.20 7.32
CA TYR A 217 -12.65 -3.59 8.21
C TYR A 217 -13.85 -2.65 8.06
N GLN A 218 -15.08 -3.17 8.12
CA GLN A 218 -16.28 -2.40 7.85
C GLN A 218 -16.53 -1.23 8.83
N LYS A 219 -16.10 -1.32 10.10
CA LYS A 219 -16.12 -0.15 11.00
C LYS A 219 -15.09 0.92 10.58
N THR A 220 -13.93 0.49 10.09
CA THR A 220 -12.92 1.41 9.54
C THR A 220 -13.46 2.10 8.29
N LEU A 221 -14.15 1.38 7.40
CA LEU A 221 -14.83 1.97 6.25
C LEU A 221 -15.83 3.05 6.67
N TYR A 222 -16.68 2.78 7.66
CA TYR A 222 -17.66 3.76 8.15
C TYR A 222 -16.99 5.05 8.65
N THR A 223 -15.90 4.90 9.41
CA THR A 223 -15.09 6.03 9.88
C THR A 223 -14.50 6.82 8.71
N LEU A 224 -13.91 6.14 7.72
CA LEU A 224 -13.32 6.79 6.55
C LEU A 224 -14.37 7.53 5.71
N ASN A 225 -15.54 6.93 5.46
CA ASN A 225 -16.64 7.61 4.76
C ASN A 225 -17.09 8.87 5.51
N THR A 226 -17.10 8.84 6.84
CA THR A 226 -17.41 10.04 7.64
C THR A 226 -16.36 11.13 7.43
N TRP A 227 -15.08 10.77 7.37
CA TRP A 227 -13.99 11.74 7.17
C TRP A 227 -13.94 12.32 5.76
N LEU A 228 -14.38 11.53 4.78
CA LEU A 228 -14.29 11.83 3.35
C LEU A 228 -15.57 12.45 2.78
N ALA A 229 -16.62 12.62 3.61
CA ALA A 229 -17.93 13.08 3.19
C ALA A 229 -17.88 14.42 2.42
N ASP A 230 -17.03 15.36 2.83
CA ASP A 230 -16.90 16.67 2.19
C ASP A 230 -16.26 16.58 0.78
N ASN A 231 -15.59 15.48 0.47
CA ASN A 231 -15.06 15.17 -0.87
C ASN A 231 -16.08 14.42 -1.74
N GLY A 232 -17.29 14.18 -1.24
CA GLY A 232 -18.32 13.42 -1.94
C GLY A 232 -18.03 11.93 -2.09
N ILE A 233 -17.10 11.38 -1.30
CA ILE A 233 -16.73 9.96 -1.33
C ILE A 233 -17.55 9.22 -0.26
N ASN A 234 -18.29 8.19 -0.69
CA ASN A 234 -19.06 7.34 0.21
C ASN A 234 -19.12 5.91 -0.34
N ILE A 235 -18.14 5.10 0.07
CA ILE A 235 -17.90 3.76 -0.46
C ILE A 235 -18.76 2.72 0.28
N SER A 236 -19.47 1.87 -0.45
CA SER A 236 -20.20 0.72 0.12
C SER A 236 -19.26 -0.44 0.49
N PRO A 237 -19.66 -1.35 1.40
CA PRO A 237 -18.85 -2.53 1.71
C PRO A 237 -18.51 -3.41 0.50
N GLU A 238 -19.39 -3.51 -0.49
CA GLU A 238 -19.19 -4.25 -1.74
C GLU A 238 -18.15 -3.59 -2.64
N GLU A 239 -18.06 -2.27 -2.62
CA GLU A 239 -17.09 -1.50 -3.40
C GLU A 239 -15.65 -1.66 -2.88
N LEU A 240 -15.45 -2.26 -1.69
CA LEU A 240 -14.12 -2.61 -1.17
C LEU A 240 -13.41 -3.71 -1.98
N TRP A 241 -14.12 -4.44 -2.84
CA TRP A 241 -13.51 -5.37 -3.77
C TRP A 241 -12.76 -4.66 -4.91
N ASN A 242 -13.14 -3.42 -5.21
CA ASN A 242 -12.45 -2.62 -6.22
C ASN A 242 -11.05 -2.23 -5.72
N ILE A 243 -10.04 -2.55 -6.52
CA ILE A 243 -8.63 -2.36 -6.17
C ILE A 243 -8.32 -0.89 -5.87
N ARG A 244 -8.90 0.03 -6.64
CA ARG A 244 -8.64 1.46 -6.54
C ARG A 244 -9.25 2.03 -5.26
N ASN A 245 -10.51 1.72 -4.99
CA ASN A 245 -11.18 2.13 -3.76
C ASN A 245 -10.43 1.61 -2.51
N ASN A 246 -10.06 0.33 -2.54
CA ASN A 246 -9.40 -0.32 -1.41
C ASN A 246 -8.02 0.29 -1.11
N ILE A 247 -7.20 0.51 -2.16
CA ILE A 247 -5.89 1.16 -2.01
C ILE A 247 -6.03 2.62 -1.58
N PHE A 248 -6.95 3.38 -2.18
CA PHE A 248 -7.16 4.79 -1.83
C PHE A 248 -7.51 4.95 -0.35
N LEU A 249 -8.51 4.20 0.13
CA LEU A 249 -8.96 4.26 1.52
C LEU A 249 -7.85 3.86 2.50
N GLY A 250 -7.07 2.83 2.18
CA GLY A 250 -5.95 2.44 3.03
C GLY A 250 -4.79 3.44 3.00
N MET A 251 -4.54 4.11 1.87
CA MET A 251 -3.59 5.24 1.81
C MET A 251 -4.05 6.41 2.66
N VAL A 252 -5.33 6.78 2.62
CA VAL A 252 -5.91 7.82 3.49
C VAL A 252 -5.73 7.46 4.96
N TYR A 253 -6.06 6.22 5.35
CA TYR A 253 -5.87 5.75 6.72
C TYR A 253 -4.40 5.83 7.15
N LEU A 254 -3.47 5.37 6.32
CA LEU A 254 -2.04 5.38 6.61
C LEU A 254 -1.46 6.80 6.69
N ALA A 255 -1.88 7.70 5.79
CA ALA A 255 -1.48 9.09 5.82
C ALA A 255 -1.93 9.76 7.12
N TYR A 256 -3.18 9.53 7.54
CA TYR A 256 -3.67 10.00 8.83
C TYR A 256 -2.89 9.40 10.01
N ALA A 257 -2.65 8.08 10.00
CA ALA A 257 -1.87 7.40 11.04
C ALA A 257 -0.46 7.98 11.15
N ARG A 258 0.19 8.28 10.02
CA ARG A 258 1.50 8.93 9.97
C ARG A 258 1.44 10.32 10.57
N GLU A 259 0.47 11.13 10.18
CA GLU A 259 0.29 12.48 10.72
C GLU A 259 0.17 12.47 12.25
N GLN A 260 -0.61 11.53 12.80
CA GLN A 260 -0.72 11.35 14.27
C GLN A 260 0.60 10.95 14.92
N LEU A 261 1.39 10.10 14.27
CA LEU A 261 2.72 9.73 14.77
C LEU A 261 3.68 10.92 14.79
N MET A 262 3.62 11.79 13.78
CA MET A 262 4.52 12.95 13.67
C MET A 262 4.14 14.08 14.62
N LYS A 263 2.87 14.23 14.99
CA LYS A 263 2.42 15.19 16.01
C LYS A 263 2.86 14.82 17.43
N GLY A 264 3.16 13.55 17.68
CA GLY A 264 3.56 13.03 18.99
C GLY A 264 5.06 12.85 19.20
N GLU A 265 5.90 13.14 18.20
CA GLU A 265 7.37 13.20 18.31
C GLU A 265 7.85 14.64 18.52
#